data_AF-A0A151JG00-F1
#
_entry.id   AF-A0A151JG00-F1
#
_cell.length_a   1.000
_cell.length_b   1.000
_cell.length_c   1.000
_cell.angle_alpha   90.00
_cell.angle_beta   90.00
_cell.angle_gamma   90.00
#
_symmetry.space_group_name_H-M   'P 1'
#
loop_
_entity.id
_entity.type
_entity.pdbx_description
1 polymer ?
#
loop_
_entity_poly.entity_id
_entity_poly.type
_entity_poly.pdbx_seq_one_letter_code
_entity_poly.pdbx_strand_id
1 'polypeptide(L)'
;MKTSIKQLVARHRGADEASSFSSFELSSPQPLIESAKKVLSIVPPSMGACAPLSAAWAQTLRDDYGIPAIVVAGDLKILGKRIFKCKKNLPEAGANGQIINQKWDGHCWIEIDGFVGDLSIFRTAYSLSHPSVLKQFIESTFGSGRGAFLAPYQDIPNGMKYEAKYVLNDRQLAGLLGGLSYQLETRQRI
;
A
#
# COMPACT_ATOMS: atom_id res chain seq x y z
N MET A 1 16.65 -6.82 -17.56
CA MET A 1 16.74 -7.11 -16.11
C MET A 1 15.53 -6.51 -15.42
N LYS A 2 14.84 -7.28 -14.56
CA LYS A 2 13.74 -6.77 -13.73
C LYS A 2 14.37 -6.06 -12.52
N THR A 3 14.01 -4.79 -12.26
CA THR A 3 14.53 -4.02 -11.11
C THR A 3 14.07 -4.68 -9.81
N SER A 4 14.98 -4.90 -8.87
CA SER A 4 14.64 -5.46 -7.55
C SER A 4 14.06 -4.39 -6.63
N ILE A 5 13.35 -4.81 -5.57
CA ILE A 5 12.80 -3.86 -4.59
C ILE A 5 13.91 -3.03 -3.93
N LYS A 6 15.03 -3.66 -3.56
CA LYS A 6 16.22 -2.97 -3.01
C LYS A 6 16.74 -1.87 -3.94
N GLN A 7 16.78 -2.13 -5.26
CA GLN A 7 17.18 -1.12 -6.24
C GLN A 7 16.18 0.04 -6.34
N LEU A 8 14.88 -0.23 -6.18
CA LEU A 8 13.86 0.81 -6.12
C LEU A 8 13.98 1.66 -4.84
N VAL A 9 14.21 1.03 -3.69
CA VAL A 9 14.44 1.76 -2.43
C VAL A 9 15.66 2.65 -2.56
N ALA A 10 16.79 2.13 -3.04
CA ALA A 10 18.00 2.92 -3.23
C ALA A 10 17.78 4.13 -4.17
N ARG A 11 17.02 3.93 -5.25
CA ARG A 11 16.69 4.99 -6.22
C ARG A 11 15.81 6.10 -5.63
N HIS A 12 14.85 5.76 -4.79
CA HIS A 12 13.80 6.69 -4.36
C HIS A 12 13.98 7.23 -2.93
N ARG A 13 14.68 6.48 -2.06
CA ARG A 13 14.87 6.79 -0.64
C ARG A 13 16.35 6.87 -0.24
N GLY A 14 17.28 6.56 -1.15
CA GLY A 14 18.72 6.64 -0.91
C GLY A 14 19.33 5.34 -0.38
N ALA A 15 20.66 5.31 -0.32
CA ALA A 15 21.43 4.12 0.02
C ALA A 15 21.24 3.66 1.48
N ASP A 16 21.12 4.61 2.42
CA ASP A 16 21.02 4.31 3.84
C ASP A 16 19.69 3.62 4.20
N GLU A 17 18.57 4.13 3.66
CA GLU A 17 17.26 3.48 3.79
C GLU A 17 17.23 2.13 3.06
N ALA A 18 17.92 2.00 1.91
CA ALA A 18 18.02 0.71 1.23
C ALA A 18 18.83 -0.32 2.02
N SER A 19 19.87 0.11 2.73
CA SER A 19 20.65 -0.73 3.64
C SER A 19 19.78 -1.18 4.81
N SER A 20 19.17 -0.22 5.50
CA SER A 20 18.29 -0.47 6.66
C SER A 20 17.13 -1.40 6.32
N PHE A 21 16.48 -1.19 5.17
CA PHE A 21 15.43 -2.08 4.66
C PHE A 21 15.94 -3.49 4.38
N SER A 22 17.14 -3.62 3.81
CA SER A 22 17.68 -4.93 3.41
C SER A 22 18.22 -5.74 4.58
N SER A 23 18.63 -5.09 5.67
CA SER A 23 19.17 -5.74 6.87
C SER A 23 18.12 -5.98 7.95
N PHE A 24 16.89 -5.50 7.75
CA PHE A 24 15.82 -5.69 8.71
C PHE A 24 15.24 -7.09 8.60
N GLU A 25 15.10 -7.77 9.74
CA GLU A 25 14.45 -9.08 9.85
C GLU A 25 13.23 -8.95 10.76
N LEU A 26 12.08 -9.40 10.27
CA LEU A 26 10.81 -9.38 10.99
C LEU A 26 10.74 -10.58 11.92
N SER A 27 10.92 -10.34 13.22
CA SER A 27 10.89 -11.40 14.24
C SER A 27 9.51 -12.03 14.46
N SER A 28 8.44 -11.31 14.17
CA SER A 28 7.05 -11.76 14.33
C SER A 28 6.11 -10.96 13.41
N PRO A 29 5.04 -11.57 12.87
CA PRO A 29 4.03 -10.85 12.09
C PRO A 29 3.10 -10.00 12.97
N GLN A 30 3.14 -10.12 14.29
CA GLN A 30 2.21 -9.47 15.20
C GLN A 30 2.16 -7.93 15.05
N PRO A 31 3.30 -7.20 14.95
CA PRO A 31 3.28 -5.76 14.70
C PRO A 31 2.53 -5.37 13.43
N LEU A 32 2.64 -6.17 12.36
CA LEU A 32 1.93 -5.94 11.10
C LEU A 32 0.42 -6.07 11.31
N ILE A 33 -0.02 -7.08 12.06
CA ILE A 33 -1.44 -7.34 12.33
C ILE A 33 -2.04 -6.23 13.21
N GLU A 34 -1.34 -5.84 14.28
CA GLU A 34 -1.84 -4.83 15.23
C GLU A 34 -1.92 -3.44 14.60
N SER A 35 -0.87 -3.03 13.89
CA SER A 35 -0.87 -1.77 13.14
C SER A 35 -1.92 -1.75 12.03
N ALA A 36 -2.13 -2.86 11.31
CA ALA A 36 -3.19 -2.97 10.31
C ALA A 36 -4.58 -2.75 10.94
N LYS A 37 -4.87 -3.41 12.07
CA LYS A 37 -6.13 -3.24 12.80
C LYS A 37 -6.32 -1.79 13.26
N LYS A 38 -5.28 -1.16 13.82
CA LYS A 38 -5.29 0.25 14.25
C LYS A 38 -5.59 1.19 13.09
N VAL A 39 -4.92 1.03 11.95
CA VAL A 39 -5.18 1.88 10.77
C VAL A 39 -6.59 1.66 10.22
N LEU A 40 -7.03 0.41 10.11
CA LEU A 40 -8.35 0.07 9.56
C LEU A 40 -9.52 0.53 10.46
N SER A 41 -9.32 0.67 11.77
CA SER A 41 -10.36 1.17 12.69
C SER A 41 -10.51 2.70 12.64
N ILE A 42 -9.44 3.42 12.27
CA ILE A 42 -9.42 4.87 12.16
C ILE A 42 -9.85 5.31 10.75
N VAL A 43 -9.34 4.64 9.72
CA VAL A 43 -9.55 5.04 8.33
C VAL A 43 -10.78 4.34 7.75
N PRO A 44 -11.88 5.07 7.47
CA PRO A 44 -13.10 4.48 6.94
C PRO A 44 -12.88 3.92 5.53
N PRO A 45 -13.67 2.93 5.09
CA PRO A 45 -13.64 2.46 3.71
C PRO A 45 -13.96 3.60 2.73
N SER A 46 -13.10 3.83 1.76
CA SER A 46 -13.31 4.78 0.66
C SER A 46 -12.64 4.27 -0.62
N MET A 47 -13.21 4.63 -1.77
CA MET A 47 -12.64 4.31 -3.07
C MET A 47 -11.30 5.04 -3.27
N GLY A 48 -10.30 4.36 -3.84
CA GLY A 48 -9.00 4.97 -4.16
C GLY A 48 -8.07 5.21 -2.97
N ALA A 49 -8.35 4.60 -1.82
CA ALA A 49 -7.60 4.81 -0.58
C ALA A 49 -6.27 4.03 -0.48
N CYS A 50 -5.82 3.32 -1.52
CA CYS A 50 -4.65 2.43 -1.43
C CYS A 50 -3.37 3.17 -1.02
N ALA A 51 -3.12 4.35 -1.60
CA ALA A 51 -1.94 5.14 -1.28
C ALA A 51 -1.98 5.72 0.14
N PRO A 52 -3.03 6.44 0.58
CA PRO A 52 -3.14 6.91 1.96
C PRO A 52 -3.12 5.79 3.01
N LEU A 53 -3.79 4.66 2.77
CA LEU A 53 -3.79 3.53 3.70
C LEU A 53 -2.40 2.90 3.83
N SER A 54 -1.68 2.72 2.71
CA SER A 54 -0.33 2.18 2.75
C SER A 54 0.64 3.13 3.44
N ALA A 55 0.52 4.44 3.21
CA ALA A 55 1.31 5.46 3.90
C ALA A 55 1.03 5.49 5.41
N ALA A 56 -0.24 5.48 5.81
CA ALA A 56 -0.64 5.43 7.22
C ALA A 56 -0.11 4.16 7.90
N TRP A 57 -0.16 3.02 7.22
CA TRP A 57 0.34 1.77 7.78
C TRP A 57 1.85 1.73 7.92
N ALA A 58 2.60 2.15 6.89
CA ALA A 58 4.05 2.25 6.97
C ALA A 58 4.50 3.24 8.06
N GLN A 59 3.81 4.38 8.19
CA GLN A 59 4.09 5.35 9.26
C GLN A 59 3.79 4.78 10.64
N THR A 60 2.65 4.11 10.82
CA THR A 60 2.28 3.47 12.10
C THR A 60 3.30 2.40 12.50
N LEU A 61 3.78 1.60 11.54
CA LEU A 61 4.82 0.59 11.78
C LEU A 61 6.16 1.21 12.19
N ARG A 62 6.53 2.32 11.56
CA ARG A 62 7.76 3.05 11.89
C ARG A 62 7.67 3.67 13.28
N ASP A 63 6.57 4.35 13.59
CA ASP A 63 6.40 5.10 14.84
C ASP A 63 6.21 4.19 16.06
N ASP A 64 5.37 3.16 15.93
CA ASP A 64 5.01 2.30 17.07
C ASP A 64 6.02 1.15 17.29
N TYR A 65 6.73 0.71 16.25
CA TYR A 65 7.57 -0.50 16.29
C TYR A 65 8.98 -0.35 15.72
N GLY A 66 9.34 0.81 15.16
CA GLY A 66 10.64 1.00 14.50
C GLY A 66 10.82 0.15 13.23
N ILE A 67 9.73 -0.34 12.63
CA ILE A 67 9.79 -1.24 11.47
C ILE A 67 9.91 -0.41 10.17
N PRO A 68 10.96 -0.63 9.34
CA PRO A 68 11.23 0.17 8.15
C PRO A 68 10.41 -0.29 6.94
N ALA A 69 9.08 -0.41 7.09
CA ALA A 69 8.21 -0.76 5.98
C ALA A 69 8.24 0.33 4.91
N ILE A 70 8.31 -0.09 3.64
CA ILE A 70 8.30 0.82 2.49
C ILE A 70 6.93 0.81 1.83
N VAL A 71 6.50 1.96 1.31
CA VAL A 71 5.32 2.02 0.45
C VAL A 71 5.74 1.86 -1.00
N VAL A 72 5.16 0.87 -1.66
CA VAL A 72 5.44 0.51 -3.04
C VAL A 72 4.28 0.95 -3.91
N ALA A 73 4.59 1.43 -5.10
CA ALA A 73 3.64 1.77 -6.14
C ALA A 73 3.92 0.93 -7.40
N GLY A 74 2.89 0.28 -7.94
CA GLY A 74 3.08 -0.61 -9.08
C GLY A 74 1.82 -1.16 -9.71
N ASP A 75 1.98 -2.19 -10.52
CA ASP A 75 0.86 -2.90 -11.14
C ASP A 75 0.36 -4.01 -10.20
N LEU A 76 -0.95 -4.25 -10.22
CA LEU A 76 -1.55 -5.45 -9.65
C LEU A 76 -2.24 -6.23 -10.77
N LYS A 77 -1.92 -7.52 -10.86
CA LYS A 77 -2.53 -8.45 -11.80
C LYS A 77 -3.29 -9.54 -11.05
N ILE A 78 -4.45 -9.90 -11.59
CA ILE A 78 -5.28 -11.01 -11.14
C ILE A 78 -5.56 -11.90 -12.35
N LEU A 79 -5.22 -13.19 -12.26
CA LEU A 79 -5.34 -14.21 -13.32
C LEU A 79 -4.78 -13.71 -14.67
N GLY A 80 -3.59 -13.10 -14.62
CA GLY A 80 -2.91 -12.53 -15.79
C GLY A 80 -3.48 -11.20 -16.30
N LYS A 81 -4.69 -10.80 -15.87
CA LYS A 81 -5.30 -9.51 -16.23
C LYS A 81 -4.77 -8.40 -15.33
N ARG A 82 -4.43 -7.27 -15.93
CA ARG A 82 -3.93 -6.10 -15.20
C ARG A 82 -5.12 -5.32 -14.63
N ILE A 83 -5.31 -5.40 -13.32
CA ILE A 83 -6.37 -4.70 -12.60
C ILE A 83 -5.99 -3.24 -12.36
N PHE A 84 -4.75 -3.01 -11.93
CA PHE A 84 -4.16 -1.68 -11.76
C PHE A 84 -2.91 -1.54 -12.63
N LYS A 85 -2.79 -0.42 -13.32
CA LYS A 85 -1.68 -0.11 -14.25
C LYS A 85 -0.99 1.19 -13.84
N CYS A 86 0.09 1.04 -13.09
CA CYS A 86 0.96 2.14 -12.72
C CYS A 86 1.83 2.55 -13.91
N LYS A 87 1.51 3.69 -14.53
CA LYS A 87 2.27 4.29 -15.65
C LYS A 87 3.32 5.29 -15.17
N LYS A 88 3.09 5.93 -14.03
CA LYS A 88 3.92 6.96 -13.42
C LYS A 88 3.88 6.82 -11.91
N ASN A 89 4.90 7.34 -11.22
CA ASN A 89 4.88 7.42 -9.76
C ASN A 89 3.77 8.39 -9.30
N LEU A 90 3.39 8.33 -8.02
CA LEU A 90 2.55 9.35 -7.42
C LEU A 90 3.24 10.71 -7.50
N PRO A 91 2.51 11.82 -7.72
CA PRO A 91 3.12 13.14 -7.70
C PRO A 91 3.62 13.47 -6.29
N GLU A 92 4.74 14.19 -6.20
CA GLU A 92 5.12 14.86 -4.95
C GLU A 92 4.14 16.01 -4.68
N ALA A 93 3.90 16.35 -3.41
CA ALA A 93 3.18 17.56 -3.08
C ALA A 93 3.94 18.76 -3.68
N GLY A 94 3.25 19.59 -4.47
CA GLY A 94 3.85 20.79 -5.02
C GLY A 94 4.27 21.76 -3.92
N ALA A 95 5.35 22.53 -4.14
CA ALA A 95 5.91 23.48 -3.17
C ALA A 95 4.90 24.51 -2.61
N ASN A 96 3.73 24.66 -3.25
CA ASN A 96 2.75 25.70 -2.94
C ASN A 96 1.42 25.13 -2.39
N GLY A 97 1.40 23.92 -1.82
CA GLY A 97 0.20 23.36 -1.21
C GLY A 97 -0.96 23.09 -2.19
N GLN A 98 -0.66 23.00 -3.50
CA GLN A 98 -1.68 22.69 -4.50
C GLN A 98 -2.18 21.26 -4.30
N ILE A 99 -3.51 21.11 -4.19
CA ILE A 99 -4.17 19.81 -4.16
C ILE A 99 -4.04 19.17 -5.54
N ILE A 100 -3.20 18.14 -5.66
CA ILE A 100 -3.04 17.40 -6.92
C ILE A 100 -4.13 16.33 -7.00
N ASN A 101 -5.28 16.68 -7.60
CA ASN A 101 -6.35 15.73 -7.89
C ASN A 101 -6.13 15.03 -9.24
N GLN A 102 -4.97 14.38 -9.42
CA GLN A 102 -4.72 13.58 -10.62
C GLN A 102 -5.18 12.15 -10.41
N LYS A 103 -6.03 11.66 -11.33
CA LYS A 103 -6.38 10.24 -11.40
C LYS A 103 -5.11 9.43 -11.62
N TRP A 104 -4.81 8.53 -10.69
CA TRP A 104 -3.68 7.62 -10.74
C TRP A 104 -4.21 6.19 -10.82
N ASP A 105 -3.81 5.47 -11.87
CA ASP A 105 -4.36 4.14 -12.19
C ASP A 105 -3.53 2.98 -11.59
N GLY A 106 -2.53 3.31 -10.75
CA GLY A 106 -1.68 2.32 -10.09
C GLY A 106 -2.29 1.76 -8.81
N HIS A 107 -1.51 0.93 -8.11
CA HIS A 107 -1.88 0.41 -6.80
C HIS A 107 -0.73 0.57 -5.81
N CYS A 108 -1.07 0.81 -4.54
CA CYS A 108 -0.09 0.93 -3.46
C CYS A 108 -0.30 -0.15 -2.40
N TRP A 109 0.82 -0.64 -1.89
CA TRP A 109 0.92 -1.62 -0.80
C TRP A 109 2.19 -1.35 -0.01
N ILE A 110 2.38 -2.05 1.12
CA ILE A 110 3.64 -2.04 1.84
C ILE A 110 4.46 -3.30 1.56
N GLU A 111 5.78 -3.16 1.58
CA GLU A 111 6.70 -4.29 1.62
C GLU A 111 7.62 -4.18 2.83
N ILE A 112 7.92 -5.31 3.45
CA ILE A 112 8.86 -5.43 4.56
C ILE A 112 9.33 -6.88 4.69
N ASP A 113 10.64 -7.11 4.73
CA ASP A 113 11.25 -8.44 4.96
C ASP A 113 10.59 -9.59 4.15
N GLY A 114 10.41 -9.38 2.84
CA GLY A 114 9.79 -10.37 1.96
C GLY A 114 8.27 -10.55 2.11
N PHE A 115 7.61 -9.80 3.00
CA PHE A 115 6.15 -9.70 3.10
C PHE A 115 5.60 -8.61 2.19
N VAL A 116 4.40 -8.88 1.67
CA VAL A 116 3.51 -7.91 1.02
C VAL A 116 2.30 -7.69 1.91
N GLY A 117 2.01 -6.42 2.22
CA GLY A 117 0.84 -6.01 2.99
C GLY A 117 -0.05 -5.05 2.21
N ASP A 118 -1.35 -5.32 2.12
CA ASP A 118 -2.33 -4.47 1.44
C ASP A 118 -3.65 -4.35 2.21
N LEU A 119 -3.90 -3.15 2.76
CA LEU A 119 -5.12 -2.82 3.51
C LEU A 119 -6.31 -2.46 2.63
N SER A 120 -6.09 -2.31 1.33
CA SER A 120 -7.07 -1.71 0.41
C SER A 120 -7.68 -2.73 -0.55
N ILE A 121 -7.01 -3.84 -0.83
CA ILE A 121 -7.44 -4.77 -1.89
C ILE A 121 -8.79 -5.42 -1.59
N PHE A 122 -9.03 -5.83 -0.35
CA PHE A 122 -10.31 -6.42 0.05
C PHE A 122 -11.43 -5.38 0.03
N ARG A 123 -11.19 -4.18 0.59
CA ARG A 123 -12.14 -3.06 0.53
C ARG A 123 -12.53 -2.73 -0.91
N THR A 124 -11.55 -2.71 -1.81
CA THR A 124 -11.76 -2.46 -3.25
C THR A 124 -12.57 -3.58 -3.89
N ALA A 125 -12.24 -4.84 -3.64
CA ALA A 125 -12.95 -5.97 -4.23
C ALA A 125 -14.42 -6.01 -3.80
N TYR A 126 -14.69 -5.81 -2.51
CA TYR A 126 -16.03 -5.88 -1.94
C TYR A 126 -16.89 -4.65 -2.29
N SER A 127 -16.29 -3.50 -2.61
CA SER A 127 -17.04 -2.31 -3.03
C SER A 127 -17.54 -2.36 -4.48
N LEU A 128 -17.07 -3.32 -5.29
CA LEU A 128 -17.52 -3.46 -6.67
C LEU A 128 -18.94 -4.05 -6.71
N SER A 129 -19.87 -3.26 -7.24
CA SER A 129 -21.27 -3.67 -7.46
C SER A 129 -21.47 -4.51 -8.72
N HIS A 130 -20.53 -4.45 -9.66
CA HIS A 130 -20.56 -5.19 -10.92
C HIS A 130 -19.63 -6.42 -10.88
N PRO A 131 -19.87 -7.43 -11.74
CA PRO A 131 -18.93 -8.53 -11.93
C PRO A 131 -17.52 -8.00 -12.27
N SER A 132 -16.52 -8.54 -11.60
CA SER A 132 -15.11 -8.16 -11.77
C SER A 132 -14.23 -9.36 -11.49
N VAL A 133 -13.17 -9.52 -12.29
CA VAL A 133 -12.16 -10.56 -12.09
C VAL A 133 -11.49 -10.42 -10.72
N LEU A 134 -11.28 -9.17 -10.25
CA LEU A 134 -10.76 -8.93 -8.91
C LEU A 134 -11.72 -9.47 -7.84
N LYS A 135 -13.00 -9.08 -7.91
CA LYS A 135 -14.00 -9.47 -6.90
C LYS A 135 -14.15 -10.99 -6.84
N GLN A 136 -14.34 -11.63 -7.99
CA GLN A 136 -14.51 -13.08 -8.08
C GLN A 136 -13.30 -13.83 -7.52
N PHE A 137 -12.08 -13.41 -7.86
CA PHE A 137 -10.86 -14.03 -7.35
C PHE A 137 -10.72 -13.86 -5.84
N ILE A 138 -10.99 -12.66 -5.32
CA ILE A 138 -10.87 -12.38 -3.88
C ILE A 138 -11.90 -13.20 -3.10
N GLU A 139 -13.15 -13.24 -3.54
CA GLU A 139 -14.21 -13.99 -2.88
C GLU A 139 -13.96 -15.51 -2.93
N SER A 140 -13.47 -16.05 -4.06
CA SER A 140 -13.19 -17.48 -4.17
C SER A 140 -11.93 -17.92 -3.41
N THR A 141 -10.92 -17.05 -3.31
CA THR A 141 -9.62 -17.38 -2.69
C THR A 141 -9.63 -17.12 -1.18
N PHE A 142 -10.23 -16.03 -0.73
CA PHE A 142 -10.15 -15.57 0.66
C PHE A 142 -11.51 -15.53 1.37
N GLY A 143 -12.61 -15.63 0.63
CA GLY A 143 -13.96 -15.38 1.14
C GLY A 143 -14.30 -13.89 1.25
N SER A 144 -15.46 -13.60 1.83
CA SER A 144 -15.93 -12.24 2.11
C SER A 144 -15.53 -11.79 3.52
N GLY A 145 -15.59 -10.47 3.77
CA GLY A 145 -15.40 -9.90 5.12
C GLY A 145 -13.94 -9.83 5.61
N ARG A 146 -12.94 -9.98 4.73
CA ARG A 146 -11.53 -9.84 5.10
C ARG A 146 -11.08 -8.38 5.18
N GLY A 147 -10.17 -8.08 6.10
CA GLY A 147 -9.71 -6.71 6.38
C GLY A 147 -8.41 -6.31 5.68
N ALA A 148 -7.36 -7.12 5.83
CA ALA A 148 -6.02 -6.85 5.31
C ALA A 148 -5.44 -8.09 4.64
N PHE A 149 -4.84 -7.92 3.46
CA PHE A 149 -4.00 -8.95 2.85
C PHE A 149 -2.58 -8.81 3.43
N LEU A 150 -2.02 -9.91 3.92
CA LEU A 150 -0.65 -9.97 4.42
C LEU A 150 -0.09 -11.36 4.15
N ALA A 151 0.99 -11.46 3.37
CA ALA A 151 1.63 -12.73 3.06
C ALA A 151 3.11 -12.54 2.69
N PRO A 152 3.97 -13.52 3.01
CA PRO A 152 5.26 -13.67 2.34
C PRO A 152 5.07 -13.78 0.83
N TYR A 153 6.02 -13.28 0.04
CA TYR A 153 5.94 -13.32 -1.42
C TYR A 153 5.68 -14.72 -2.01
N GLN A 154 6.26 -15.75 -1.39
CA GLN A 154 6.12 -17.15 -1.81
C GLN A 154 4.71 -17.73 -1.56
N ASP A 155 3.95 -17.12 -0.65
CA ASP A 155 2.62 -17.57 -0.23
C ASP A 155 1.50 -16.74 -0.88
N ILE A 156 1.85 -15.76 -1.72
CA ILE A 156 0.86 -15.01 -2.51
C ILE A 156 0.12 -16.00 -3.43
N PRO A 157 -1.22 -16.09 -3.38
CA PRO A 157 -1.95 -17.09 -4.13
C PRO A 157 -1.71 -17.03 -5.64
N ASN A 158 -1.66 -18.21 -6.26
CA ASN A 158 -1.54 -18.34 -7.70
C ASN A 158 -2.63 -17.51 -8.41
N GLY A 159 -2.21 -16.68 -9.35
CA GLY A 159 -3.08 -15.76 -10.05
C GLY A 159 -3.02 -14.33 -9.53
N MET A 160 -2.55 -14.09 -8.31
CA MET A 160 -2.34 -12.74 -7.78
C MET A 160 -0.88 -12.33 -7.91
N LYS A 161 -0.63 -11.15 -8.46
CA LYS A 161 0.75 -10.67 -8.67
C LYS A 161 0.89 -9.18 -8.49
N TYR A 162 1.72 -8.81 -7.52
CA TYR A 162 2.22 -7.46 -7.32
C TYR A 162 3.49 -7.25 -8.15
N GLU A 163 3.53 -6.16 -8.91
CA GLU A 163 4.69 -5.78 -9.72
C GLU A 163 5.13 -4.37 -9.36
N ALA A 164 6.08 -4.28 -8.42
CA ALA A 164 6.70 -3.03 -7.97
C ALA A 164 7.29 -2.24 -9.15
N LYS A 165 7.02 -0.93 -9.19
CA LYS A 165 7.59 0.00 -10.20
C LYS A 165 8.28 1.20 -9.58
N TYR A 166 7.76 1.67 -8.44
CA TYR A 166 8.26 2.81 -7.71
C TYR A 166 8.16 2.53 -6.21
N VAL A 167 8.96 3.27 -5.44
CA VAL A 167 8.86 3.36 -3.98
C VAL A 167 8.54 4.82 -3.66
N LEU A 168 7.66 5.05 -2.69
CA LEU A 168 7.32 6.41 -2.28
C LEU A 168 8.40 6.99 -1.36
N ASN A 169 8.74 8.26 -1.61
CA ASN A 169 9.63 9.05 -0.79
C ASN A 169 8.88 9.81 0.31
N ASP A 170 9.62 10.42 1.23
CA ASP A 170 9.04 11.05 2.42
C ASP A 170 8.12 12.23 2.10
N ARG A 171 8.38 12.97 1.01
CA ARG A 171 7.50 14.05 0.57
C ARG A 171 6.14 13.52 0.12
N GLN A 172 6.13 12.41 -0.60
CA GLN A 172 4.89 11.74 -1.02
C GLN A 172 4.14 11.17 0.20
N LEU A 173 4.85 10.52 1.12
CA LEU A 173 4.26 10.00 2.35
C LEU A 173 3.64 11.12 3.19
N ALA A 174 4.37 12.20 3.44
CA ALA A 174 3.89 13.35 4.20
C ALA A 174 2.65 13.98 3.55
N GLY A 175 2.64 14.13 2.22
CA GLY A 175 1.47 14.64 1.49
C GLY A 175 0.24 13.75 1.62
N LEU A 176 0.41 12.42 1.53
CA LEU A 176 -0.68 11.45 1.71
C LEU A 176 -1.23 11.46 3.14
N LEU A 177 -0.35 11.49 4.14
CA LEU A 177 -0.71 11.54 5.55
C LEU A 177 -1.44 12.84 5.91
N GLY A 178 -0.92 13.99 5.45
CA GLY A 178 -1.57 15.29 5.65
C GLY A 178 -2.96 15.34 5.00
N GLY A 179 -3.10 14.82 3.79
CA GLY A 179 -4.39 14.69 3.11
C GLY A 179 -5.37 13.78 3.85
N LEU A 180 -4.89 12.66 4.40
CA LEU A 180 -5.70 11.73 5.19
C LEU A 180 -6.18 12.39 6.50
N SER A 181 -5.29 13.04 7.24
CA SER A 181 -5.66 13.75 8.48
C SER A 181 -6.74 14.79 8.24
N TYR A 182 -6.59 15.62 7.20
CA TYR A 182 -7.61 16.60 6.81
C TYR A 182 -8.98 15.95 6.51
N GLN A 183 -9.01 14.81 5.82
CA GLN A 183 -10.24 14.08 5.54
C GLN A 183 -10.90 13.50 6.80
N LEU A 184 -10.12 13.06 7.78
CA LEU A 184 -10.64 12.54 9.05
C LEU A 184 -11.21 13.66 9.91
N GLU A 185 -10.52 14.80 10.01
CA GLU A 185 -10.99 15.97 10.78
C GLU A 185 -12.27 16.57 10.20
N THR A 186 -12.35 16.71 8.87
CA THR A 186 -13.54 17.26 8.20
C THR A 186 -14.77 16.37 8.37
N ARG A 187 -14.60 15.04 8.46
CA ARG A 187 -15.70 14.09 8.73
C ARG A 187 -16.20 14.12 10.17
N GLN A 188 -15.37 14.47 11.15
CA GLN A 188 -15.79 14.58 12.56
C GLN A 188 -16.62 15.84 12.84
N ARG A 189 -16.65 16.79 11.90
CA ARG A 189 -17.40 18.06 12.00
C ARG A 189 -18.80 18.01 11.39
N ILE A 190 -19.21 16.86 10.82
CA ILE A 190 -20.54 16.62 10.22
C ILE A 190 -21.27 15.60 11.08
#